data_AF-A0A4U1MJK8-F1
#
_entry.id   AF-A0A4U1MJK8-F1
#
_cell.length_a   1.000
_cell.length_b   1.000
_cell.length_c   1.000
_cell.angle_alpha   90.00
_cell.angle_beta   90.00
_cell.angle_gamma   90.00
#
_symmetry.space_group_name_H-M   'P 1'
#
loop_
_entity.id
_entity.type
_entity.pdbx_description
1 polymer ?
#
loop_
_entity_poly.entity_id
_entity_poly.type
_entity_poly.pdbx_seq_one_letter_code
_entity_poly.pdbx_strand_id
1 'polypeptide(L)'
;MKKKAKKFIISGLVVGAMGLGIGSTASAASFGYSASGASSVESYEIRYDGAAWNYYSSPYKWTSFKYSRDGRTLLSKTAYSSKVTGSVYDDLRWGDKYNTKFNWNRGSLR
;
A
#
# COMPACT_ATOMS: atom_id res chain seq x y z
N MET A 1 8.77 24.67 4.79
CA MET A 1 8.83 24.40 3.33
C MET A 1 7.43 24.39 2.72
N LYS A 2 7.21 25.05 1.58
CA LYS A 2 5.91 25.05 0.87
C LYS A 2 5.55 23.62 0.43
N LYS A 3 4.27 23.23 0.56
CA LYS A 3 3.77 21.85 0.33
C LYS A 3 4.19 21.27 -1.03
N LYS A 4 4.28 22.11 -2.07
CA LYS A 4 4.72 21.73 -3.42
C LYS A 4 6.21 21.36 -3.49
N ALA A 5 7.07 22.12 -2.81
CA ALA A 5 8.52 21.86 -2.76
C ALA A 5 8.83 20.55 -2.03
N LYS A 6 8.10 20.25 -0.94
CA LYS A 6 8.22 18.97 -0.22
C LYS A 6 7.85 17.77 -1.10
N LYS A 7 6.78 17.88 -1.90
CA LYS A 7 6.39 16.83 -2.86
C LYS A 7 7.46 16.60 -3.92
N PHE A 8 7.98 17.68 -4.52
CA PHE A 8 9.00 17.58 -5.57
C PHE A 8 10.29 16.91 -5.08
N ILE A 9 10.76 17.28 -3.89
CA ILE A 9 11.97 16.68 -3.29
C ILE A 9 11.77 15.20 -2.95
N ILE A 10 10.61 14.83 -2.40
CA ILE A 10 10.29 13.41 -2.10
C ILE A 10 10.23 12.60 -3.40
N SER A 11 9.59 13.13 -4.45
CA SER A 11 9.55 12.47 -5.76
C SER A 11 10.95 12.29 -6.35
N GLY A 12 11.82 13.31 -6.27
CA GLY A 12 13.20 13.23 -6.75
C GLY A 12 14.04 12.21 -5.98
N LEU A 13 13.87 12.13 -4.65
CA LEU A 13 14.54 11.13 -3.81
C LEU A 13 14.08 9.70 -4.12
N VAL A 14 12.79 9.48 -4.37
CA VAL A 14 12.27 8.15 -4.75
C VAL A 14 12.83 7.73 -6.11
N VAL A 15 12.84 8.61 -7.10
CA VAL A 15 13.41 8.33 -8.43
C VAL A 15 14.92 8.08 -8.33
N GLY A 16 15.65 8.86 -7.51
CA GLY A 16 17.07 8.66 -7.25
C GLY A 16 17.38 7.34 -6.55
N ALA A 17 16.58 6.96 -5.55
CA ALA A 17 16.73 5.69 -4.84
C ALA A 17 16.42 4.48 -5.73
N MET A 18 15.46 4.61 -6.65
CA MET A 18 15.19 3.59 -7.65
C MET A 18 16.30 3.47 -8.69
N GLY A 19 16.86 4.61 -9.15
CA GLY A 19 17.94 4.63 -10.15
C GLY A 19 19.29 4.11 -9.62
N LEU A 20 19.51 4.16 -8.30
CA LEU A 20 20.74 3.70 -7.66
C LEU A 20 20.70 2.23 -7.19
N GLY A 21 19.62 1.49 -7.49
CA GLY A 21 19.56 0.04 -7.22
C GLY A 21 19.67 -0.32 -5.73
N ILE A 22 19.21 0.57 -4.83
CA ILE A 22 19.32 0.39 -3.38
C ILE A 22 18.30 -0.65 -2.82
N GLY A 23 17.55 -1.32 -3.70
CA GLY A 23 16.71 -2.46 -3.35
C GLY A 23 17.44 -3.75 -3.67
N SER A 24 17.48 -4.68 -2.72
CA SER A 24 18.10 -5.99 -2.84
C SER A 24 17.75 -6.67 -4.17
N THR A 25 18.76 -6.91 -5.01
CA THR A 25 18.66 -7.70 -6.23
C THR A 25 18.43 -9.17 -5.84
N ALA A 26 17.21 -9.67 -5.99
CA ALA A 26 16.88 -11.07 -5.78
C ALA A 26 16.98 -11.86 -7.11
N SER A 27 18.13 -12.46 -7.41
CA SER A 27 18.41 -13.14 -8.69
C SER A 27 17.18 -13.84 -9.33
N ALA A 28 16.67 -13.24 -10.40
CA ALA A 28 15.64 -13.84 -11.25
C ALA A 28 16.27 -15.02 -12.00
N ALA A 29 15.68 -16.21 -11.84
CA ALA A 29 16.19 -17.43 -12.45
C ALA A 29 15.04 -18.30 -12.96
N SER A 30 15.33 -19.08 -13.99
CA SER A 30 14.44 -20.14 -14.49
C SER A 30 15.16 -21.47 -14.36
N PHE A 31 14.46 -22.46 -13.81
CA PHE A 31 14.93 -23.81 -13.56
C PHE A 31 14.03 -24.82 -14.29
N GLY A 32 14.61 -25.93 -14.73
CA GLY A 32 13.88 -27.02 -15.38
C GLY A 32 13.78 -26.88 -16.91
N TYR A 33 12.79 -27.53 -17.50
CA TYR A 33 12.62 -27.65 -18.96
C TYR A 33 11.14 -27.52 -19.36
N SER A 34 10.86 -27.64 -20.67
CA SER A 34 9.54 -27.34 -21.25
C SER A 34 8.36 -28.12 -20.66
N ALA A 35 8.57 -29.32 -20.09
CA ALA A 35 7.49 -30.08 -19.45
C ALA A 35 7.42 -29.91 -17.93
N SER A 36 8.44 -29.32 -17.29
CA SER A 36 8.46 -29.08 -15.85
C SER A 36 9.58 -28.10 -15.48
N GLY A 37 9.19 -26.90 -15.04
CA GLY A 37 10.11 -25.85 -14.63
C GLY A 37 9.50 -24.86 -13.65
N ALA A 38 10.36 -24.03 -13.07
CA ALA A 38 10.00 -22.98 -12.11
C ALA A 38 10.80 -21.70 -12.42
N SER A 39 10.22 -20.53 -12.18
CA SER A 39 10.94 -19.26 -12.34
C SER A 39 10.62 -18.25 -11.25
N SER A 40 11.55 -17.33 -11.02
CA SER A 40 11.39 -16.15 -10.18
C SER A 40 11.54 -14.87 -11.01
N VAL A 41 10.87 -13.80 -10.57
CA VAL A 41 11.01 -12.45 -11.13
C VAL A 41 11.27 -11.49 -9.99
N GLU A 42 12.25 -10.60 -10.16
CA GLU A 42 12.45 -9.46 -9.26
C GLU A 42 11.31 -8.47 -9.41
N SER A 43 10.61 -8.16 -8.31
CA SER A 43 9.60 -7.11 -8.27
C SER A 43 9.91 -6.09 -7.18
N TYR A 44 9.72 -4.82 -7.51
CA TYR A 44 9.67 -3.74 -6.54
C TYR A 44 8.22 -3.52 -6.12
N GLU A 45 7.97 -3.58 -4.80
CA GLU A 45 6.65 -3.36 -4.23
C GLU A 45 6.61 -2.16 -3.30
N ILE A 46 5.57 -1.34 -3.44
CA ILE A 46 5.19 -0.29 -2.51
C ILE A 46 4.33 -0.91 -1.41
N ARG A 47 4.74 -0.71 -0.15
CA ARG A 47 3.92 -1.03 1.02
C ARG A 47 3.06 0.16 1.43
N TYR A 48 1.76 -0.07 1.58
CA TYR A 48 0.82 0.90 2.14
C TYR A 48 0.39 0.46 3.54
N ASP A 49 0.76 1.25 4.55
CA ASP A 49 0.34 1.03 5.94
C ASP A 49 -0.84 1.94 6.31
N GLY A 50 -1.96 1.31 6.68
CA GLY A 50 -3.20 1.99 7.05
C GLY A 50 -3.51 1.79 8.53
N ALA A 51 -4.23 2.76 9.10
CA ALA A 51 -4.74 2.68 10.46
C ALA A 51 -6.11 3.35 10.58
N ALA A 52 -6.98 2.78 11.41
CA ALA A 52 -8.18 3.43 11.91
C ALA A 52 -8.20 3.34 13.43
N TRP A 53 -8.67 4.39 14.10
CA TRP A 53 -8.84 4.40 15.54
C TRP A 53 -10.20 5.00 15.89
N ASN A 54 -10.84 4.41 16.89
CA ASN A 54 -12.07 4.91 17.48
C ASN A 54 -12.03 4.58 18.96
N TYR A 55 -11.68 5.54 19.81
CA TYR A 55 -11.62 5.34 21.25
C TYR A 55 -12.94 5.67 21.93
N TYR A 56 -13.04 5.37 23.22
CA TYR A 56 -14.27 5.56 23.99
C TYR A 56 -14.80 7.00 23.94
N SER A 57 -13.91 7.99 23.92
CA SER A 57 -14.24 9.42 23.82
C SER A 57 -14.71 9.88 22.43
N SER A 58 -14.69 9.01 21.41
CA SER A 58 -15.15 9.38 20.08
C SER A 58 -16.68 9.54 20.06
N PRO A 59 -17.20 10.61 19.43
CA PRO A 59 -18.65 10.77 19.26
C PRO A 59 -19.21 9.80 18.21
N TYR A 60 -18.37 9.07 17.48
CA TYR A 60 -18.79 8.14 16.43
C TYR A 60 -18.77 6.68 16.92
N LYS A 61 -19.70 5.87 16.41
CA LYS A 61 -19.81 4.44 16.77
C LYS A 61 -18.58 3.61 16.35
N TRP A 62 -17.97 3.94 15.21
CA TRP A 62 -16.79 3.25 14.67
C TRP A 62 -16.06 4.14 13.67
N THR A 63 -14.80 3.78 13.38
CA THR A 63 -13.98 4.34 12.28
C THR A 63 -13.39 3.17 11.49
N SER A 64 -13.41 3.21 10.16
CA SER A 64 -12.84 2.17 9.33
C SER A 64 -11.96 2.73 8.22
N PHE A 65 -11.09 1.87 7.70
CA PHE A 65 -10.39 2.12 6.45
C PHE A 65 -10.41 0.90 5.56
N LYS A 66 -10.31 1.12 4.25
CA LYS A 66 -10.17 0.09 3.23
C LYS A 66 -9.12 0.48 2.19
N TYR A 67 -8.40 -0.52 1.71
CA TYR A 67 -7.61 -0.44 0.48
C TYR A 67 -8.34 -1.17 -0.64
N SER A 68 -8.44 -0.52 -1.80
CA SER A 68 -9.04 -1.12 -2.99
C SER A 68 -8.19 -0.88 -4.23
N ARG A 69 -8.13 -1.86 -5.12
CA ARG A 69 -7.45 -1.80 -6.42
C ARG A 69 -8.35 -2.45 -7.47
N ASP A 70 -8.52 -1.81 -8.62
CA ASP A 70 -9.36 -2.32 -9.72
C ASP A 70 -10.77 -2.77 -9.27
N GLY A 71 -11.43 -1.97 -8.43
CA GLY A 71 -12.75 -2.30 -7.86
C GLY A 71 -12.75 -3.42 -6.81
N ARG A 72 -11.63 -4.11 -6.59
CA ARG A 72 -11.48 -5.16 -5.57
C ARG A 72 -11.02 -4.56 -4.25
N THR A 73 -11.54 -5.08 -3.14
CA THR A 73 -11.07 -4.72 -1.80
C THR A 73 -9.89 -5.62 -1.45
N LEU A 74 -8.74 -5.02 -1.14
CA LEU A 74 -7.53 -5.71 -0.70
C LEU A 74 -7.49 -5.89 0.81
N LEU A 75 -7.97 -4.88 1.54
CA LEU A 75 -8.02 -4.87 3.00
C LEU A 75 -9.17 -3.98 3.45
N SER A 76 -9.86 -4.38 4.51
CA SER A 76 -10.83 -3.54 5.23
C SER A 76 -10.71 -3.80 6.72
N LYS A 77 -10.63 -2.73 7.52
CA LYS A 77 -10.48 -2.82 8.98
C LYS A 77 -11.35 -1.76 9.64
N THR A 78 -12.03 -2.14 10.73
CA THR A 78 -12.91 -1.26 11.50
C THR A 78 -12.51 -1.26 12.96
N ALA A 79 -12.41 -0.07 13.55
CA ALA A 79 -12.17 0.16 14.97
C ALA A 79 -13.44 0.65 15.65
N TYR A 80 -13.82 0.04 16.77
CA TYR A 80 -15.01 0.41 17.55
C TYR A 80 -14.66 1.13 18.86
N SER A 81 -13.73 0.58 19.63
CA SER A 81 -13.21 1.12 20.89
C SER A 81 -11.71 0.84 21.01
N SER A 82 -11.00 0.92 19.88
CA SER A 82 -9.61 0.47 19.74
C SER A 82 -8.92 1.20 18.58
N LYS A 83 -7.68 0.78 18.30
CA LYS A 83 -6.95 1.09 17.07
C LYS A 83 -6.72 -0.21 16.31
N VAL A 84 -6.92 -0.17 15.00
CA VAL A 84 -6.60 -1.26 14.07
C VAL A 84 -5.63 -0.76 13.02
N THR A 85 -4.70 -1.61 12.62
CA THR A 85 -3.73 -1.35 11.56
C THR A 85 -3.75 -2.48 10.56
N GLY A 86 -3.18 -2.24 9.38
CA GLY A 86 -2.92 -3.28 8.41
C GLY A 86 -2.27 -2.71 7.16
N SER A 87 -1.69 -3.62 6.38
CA SER A 87 -0.83 -3.26 5.27
C SER A 87 -1.23 -4.01 4.01
N VAL A 88 -1.04 -3.38 2.86
CA VAL A 88 -1.12 -4.04 1.55
C VAL A 88 0.13 -3.71 0.76
N TYR A 89 0.51 -4.62 -0.13
CA TYR A 89 1.62 -4.42 -1.06
C TYR A 89 1.06 -4.16 -2.46
N ASP A 90 1.76 -3.34 -3.22
CA ASP A 90 1.44 -3.00 -4.59
C ASP A 90 2.71 -3.05 -5.43
N ASP A 91 2.61 -3.52 -6.65
CA ASP A 91 3.72 -3.41 -7.58
C ASP A 91 3.82 -1.99 -8.12
N LEU A 92 5.02 -1.59 -8.54
CA LEU A 92 5.19 -0.30 -9.19
C LEU A 92 4.77 -0.37 -10.66
N ARG A 93 3.45 -0.35 -10.90
CA ARG A 93 2.88 -0.30 -12.25
C ARG A 93 2.08 0.98 -12.46
N TRP A 94 2.20 1.56 -13.65
CA TRP A 94 1.53 2.80 -14.03
C TRP A 94 0.12 2.52 -14.56
N GLY A 95 -0.89 3.17 -13.96
CA GLY A 95 -2.27 3.16 -14.44
C GLY A 95 -3.31 3.01 -13.32
N ASP A 96 -4.50 3.57 -13.52
CA ASP A 96 -5.56 3.61 -12.49
C ASP A 96 -6.04 2.22 -12.01
N LYS A 97 -5.86 1.21 -12.86
CA LYS A 97 -6.13 -0.20 -12.53
C LYS A 97 -5.17 -0.73 -11.46
N TYR A 98 -3.92 -0.29 -11.48
CA TYR A 98 -2.86 -0.79 -10.60
C TYR A 98 -2.76 0.02 -9.31
N ASN A 99 -3.25 1.27 -9.30
CA ASN A 99 -3.18 2.14 -8.14
C ASN A 99 -4.05 1.65 -6.97
N THR A 100 -3.41 1.31 -5.85
CA THR A 100 -4.10 1.11 -4.57
C THR A 100 -4.71 2.41 -4.05
N LYS A 101 -6.02 2.38 -3.75
CA LYS A 101 -6.79 3.51 -3.23
C LYS A 101 -7.12 3.31 -1.75
N PHE A 102 -6.70 4.27 -0.92
CA PHE A 102 -7.13 4.35 0.48
C PHE A 102 -8.48 5.07 0.57
N ASN A 103 -9.43 4.44 1.26
CA ASN A 103 -10.70 5.07 1.62
C ASN A 103 -10.92 4.86 3.11
N TRP A 104 -11.57 5.81 3.77
CA TRP A 104 -11.95 5.69 5.16
C TRP A 104 -13.42 6.04 5.34
N ASN A 105 -14.03 5.54 6.41
CA ASN A 105 -15.40 5.85 6.77
C ASN A 105 -15.56 5.89 8.29
N ARG A 106 -16.70 6.39 8.76
CA ARG A 106 -17.08 6.40 10.17
C ARG A 106 -18.57 6.12 10.32
N GLY A 107 -18.92 5.60 11.49
CA GLY A 107 -20.32 5.34 11.85
C GLY A 107 -21.11 6.62 12.11
N SER A 108 -22.39 6.46 12.46
CA SER A 108 -23.21 7.57 12.97
C SER A 108 -22.66 8.11 14.29
N LEU A 109 -23.15 9.27 14.71
CA LEU A 109 -22.99 9.74 16.08
C LEU A 109 -23.60 8.70 17.05
N ARG A 110 -23.03 8.64 18.25
CA ARG A 110 -23.52 7.82 19.37
C ARG A 110 -24.77 8.42 19.99
#